data_AF-A0A8J8FRS5-F1
#
_entry.id   AF-A0A8J8FRS5-F1
#
_cell.length_a   1.000
_cell.length_b   1.000
_cell.length_c   1.000
_cell.angle_alpha   90.00
_cell.angle_beta   90.00
_cell.angle_gamma   90.00
#
_symmetry.space_group_name_H-M   'P 1'
#
loop_
_entity.id
_entity.type
_entity.pdbx_description
1 polymer ?
#
loop_
_entity_poly.entity_id
_entity_poly.type
_entity_poly.pdbx_seq_one_letter_code
_entity_poly.pdbx_strand_id
1 'polypeptide(L)'
;MSVRIDPVVLHIRGYADGVDINKTLSEMTAPYRFHCLVVMQDNGVARIQGLSDGVSMKYRSQIKQKLKLFGVKEITWRHAGREFRKVL
;
A
#
# COMPACT_ATOMS: atom_id res chain seq x y z
N MET A 1 22.28 16.74 -15.06
CA MET A 1 21.41 15.69 -15.63
C MET A 1 20.16 15.60 -14.77
N SER A 2 18.96 15.74 -15.35
CA SER A 2 17.71 15.48 -14.63
C SER A 2 17.47 13.97 -14.58
N VAL A 3 17.51 13.37 -13.39
CA VAL A 3 17.10 11.97 -13.22
C VAL A 3 15.58 11.94 -13.25
N ARG A 4 15.01 11.30 -14.28
CA ARG A 4 13.58 11.00 -14.30
C ARG A 4 13.35 9.79 -13.42
N ILE A 5 12.54 9.98 -12.39
CA ILE A 5 12.16 8.95 -11.45
C ILE A 5 10.68 8.73 -11.64
N ASP A 6 10.33 7.61 -12.27
CA ASP A 6 8.94 7.23 -12.46
C ASP A 6 8.43 6.58 -11.16
N PRO A 7 7.38 7.14 -10.52
CA PRO A 7 6.83 6.56 -9.31
C PRO A 7 6.25 5.18 -9.60
N VAL A 8 6.49 4.22 -8.70
CA VAL A 8 5.93 2.88 -8.81
C VAL A 8 4.56 2.87 -8.14
N VAL A 9 3.54 2.46 -8.89
CA VAL A 9 2.19 2.28 -8.35
C VAL A 9 1.96 0.80 -8.03
N LEU A 10 1.69 0.49 -6.76
CA LEU A 10 1.29 -0.82 -6.31
C LEU A 10 -0.20 -0.83 -5.95
N HIS A 11 -0.91 -1.84 -6.44
CA HIS A 11 -2.30 -2.07 -6.07
C HIS A 11 -2.37 -3.19 -5.01
N ILE A 12 -2.79 -2.82 -3.81
CA ILE A 12 -2.94 -3.70 -2.68
C ILE A 12 -4.40 -4.11 -2.55
N ARG A 13 -4.67 -5.41 -2.41
CA ARG A 13 -6.03 -5.94 -2.22
C ARG A 13 -6.07 -6.84 -0.99
N GLY A 14 -7.05 -6.61 -0.13
CA GLY A 14 -7.28 -7.43 1.06
C GLY A 14 -8.39 -8.44 0.83
N TYR A 15 -8.10 -9.71 1.07
CA TYR A 15 -9.02 -10.84 1.01
C TYR A 15 -9.32 -11.37 2.42
N ALA A 16 -10.19 -12.38 2.54
CA ALA A 16 -10.49 -13.02 3.82
C ALA A 16 -9.20 -13.53 4.51
N ASP A 17 -8.29 -14.12 3.75
CA ASP A 17 -7.12 -14.82 4.30
C ASP A 17 -5.89 -13.91 4.48
N GLY A 18 -5.83 -12.77 3.80
CA GLY A 18 -4.69 -11.86 3.89
C GLY A 18 -4.66 -10.78 2.82
N VAL A 19 -3.50 -10.15 2.67
CA VAL A 19 -3.23 -9.11 1.67
C VAL A 19 -2.43 -9.67 0.51
N ASP A 20 -2.89 -9.40 -0.71
CA ASP A 20 -2.15 -9.67 -1.93
C ASP A 20 -1.83 -8.37 -2.68
N ILE A 21 -0.60 -8.28 -3.16
CA ILE A 21 -0.06 -7.14 -3.90
C ILE A 21 0.51 -7.57 -5.26
N ASN A 22 0.68 -8.87 -5.48
CA ASN A 22 1.27 -9.43 -6.70
C ASN A 22 0.19 -9.99 -7.62
N LYS A 23 -1.00 -10.29 -7.10
CA LYS A 23 -2.11 -10.82 -7.89
C LYS A 23 -2.57 -9.82 -8.94
N THR A 24 -2.54 -10.25 -10.19
CA THR A 24 -2.96 -9.44 -11.33
C THR A 24 -4.48 -9.33 -11.39
N LEU A 25 -5.01 -8.30 -12.08
CA LEU A 25 -6.46 -8.11 -12.24
C LEU A 25 -7.10 -9.31 -12.97
N SER A 26 -6.40 -9.89 -13.94
CA SER A 26 -6.86 -11.06 -14.72
C SER A 26 -7.05 -12.32 -13.87
N GLU A 27 -6.38 -12.42 -12.73
CA GLU A 27 -6.43 -13.60 -11.84
C GLU A 27 -7.45 -13.43 -10.71
N MET A 28 -8.26 -12.37 -10.74
CA MET A 28 -9.21 -12.06 -9.68
C MET A 28 -10.48 -12.91 -9.77
N THR A 29 -10.47 -14.04 -9.07
CA THR A 29 -11.60 -14.96 -8.98
C THR A 29 -12.42 -14.82 -7.69
N ALA A 30 -11.90 -14.10 -6.69
CA ALA A 30 -12.52 -13.98 -5.37
C ALA A 30 -12.83 -12.51 -5.04
N PRO A 31 -13.92 -12.21 -4.31
CA PRO A 31 -14.23 -10.86 -3.86
C PRO A 31 -13.19 -10.39 -2.83
N TYR A 32 -12.67 -9.18 -3.03
CA TYR A 32 -11.79 -8.52 -2.06
C TYR A 32 -12.62 -7.64 -1.10
N ARG A 33 -12.20 -7.56 0.16
CA ARG A 33 -12.84 -6.77 1.22
C ARG A 33 -12.51 -5.29 1.13
N PHE A 34 -11.30 -4.98 0.68
CA PHE A 34 -10.83 -3.61 0.47
C PHE A 34 -9.70 -3.60 -0.54
N HIS A 35 -9.41 -2.42 -1.07
CA HIS A 35 -8.26 -2.17 -1.91
C HIS A 35 -7.58 -0.86 -1.52
N CYS A 36 -6.28 -0.76 -1.74
CA CYS A 36 -5.49 0.43 -1.53
C CYS A 36 -4.52 0.62 -2.70
N LEU A 37 -4.25 1.87 -3.04
CA LEU A 37 -3.22 2.23 -4.01
C LEU A 37 -2.02 2.78 -3.24
N VAL A 38 -0.82 2.32 -3.59
CA VAL A 38 0.42 2.79 -3.00
C VAL A 38 1.27 3.39 -4.09
N VAL A 39 1.60 4.67 -3.93
CA VAL A 39 2.54 5.37 -4.79
C VAL A 39 3.88 5.40 -4.06
N MET A 40 4.87 4.70 -4.60
CA MET A 40 6.22 4.64 -4.04
C MET A 40 7.14 5.61 -4.79
N GLN A 41 7.88 6.37 -4.01
CA GLN A 41 8.95 7.25 -4.48
C GLN A 41 10.31 6.57 -4.27
N ASP A 42 11.31 6.97 -5.05
CA ASP A 42 12.70 6.53 -4.97
C ASP A 42 13.38 6.78 -3.63
N ASN A 43 12.97 7.85 -2.94
CA ASN A 43 13.48 8.20 -1.61
C ASN A 43 13.02 7.20 -0.51
N GLY A 44 12.23 6.18 -0.87
CA GLY A 44 11.69 5.18 0.06
C GLY A 44 10.43 5.64 0.79
N VAL A 45 9.81 6.75 0.38
CA VAL A 45 8.51 7.19 0.88
C VAL A 45 7.40 6.57 0.04
N ALA A 46 6.44 5.95 0.70
CA ALA A 46 5.23 5.43 0.08
C ALA A 46 4.00 6.20 0.56
N ARG A 47 3.13 6.58 -0.37
CA ARG A 47 1.83 7.18 -0.07
C ARG A 47 0.73 6.18 -0.33
N ILE A 48 -0.05 5.86 0.71
CA ILE A 48 -1.17 4.92 0.62
C ILE A 48 -2.50 5.67 0.55
N GLN A 49 -3.28 5.37 -0.48
CA GLN A 49 -4.65 5.82 -0.66
C GLN A 49 -5.61 4.65 -0.43
N GLY A 50 -6.74 4.90 0.23
CA GLY A 50 -7.76 3.89 0.52
C GLY A 50 -7.54 3.10 1.82
N LEU A 51 -6.51 3.43 2.60
CA LEU A 51 -6.30 2.84 3.92
C LEU A 51 -7.23 3.52 4.95
N SER A 52 -8.40 2.92 5.19
CA SER A 52 -9.40 3.39 6.16
C SER A 52 -9.33 2.64 7.50
N ASP A 53 -10.11 3.10 8.48
CA ASP A 53 -10.25 2.43 9.79
C ASP A 53 -11.01 1.10 9.75
N GLY A 54 -11.73 0.83 8.67
CA GLY A 54 -12.30 -0.50 8.42
C GLY A 54 -11.24 -1.58 8.12
N VAL A 55 -9.99 -1.18 7.83
CA VAL A 55 -8.89 -2.13 7.60
C VAL A 55 -8.31 -2.56 8.94
N SER A 56 -8.54 -3.83 9.29
CA SER A 56 -8.07 -4.42 10.54
C SER A 56 -6.56 -4.27 10.76
N MET A 57 -6.14 -4.28 12.03
CA MET A 57 -4.73 -4.18 12.41
C MET A 57 -3.87 -5.29 11.78
N LYS A 58 -4.42 -6.50 11.61
CA LYS A 58 -3.77 -7.64 10.93
C LYS A 58 -3.37 -7.25 9.49
N TYR A 59 -4.30 -6.70 8.72
CA TYR A 59 -4.02 -6.30 7.34
C TYR A 59 -3.02 -5.15 7.28
N ARG A 60 -3.13 -4.17 8.18
CA ARG A 60 -2.16 -3.07 8.29
C ARG A 60 -0.74 -3.59 8.50
N SER A 61 -0.55 -4.57 9.38
CA SER A 61 0.76 -5.19 9.62
C SER A 61 1.30 -5.93 8.38
N GLN A 62 0.45 -6.67 7.67
CA GLN A 62 0.85 -7.36 6.43
C GLN A 62 1.23 -6.38 5.32
N ILE A 63 0.48 -5.29 5.15
CA ILE A 63 0.81 -4.22 4.18
C ILE A 63 2.19 -3.64 4.50
N LYS A 64 2.44 -3.30 5.77
CA LYS A 64 3.73 -2.75 6.20
C LYS A 64 4.89 -3.70 5.93
N GLN A 65 4.76 -4.98 6.29
CA GLN A 65 5.80 -5.98 6.02
C GLN A 65 6.08 -6.11 4.53
N LYS A 66 5.04 -6.17 3.70
CA LYS A 66 5.21 -6.24 2.24
C LYS A 66 5.90 -4.99 1.71
N LEU A 67 5.46 -3.79 2.09
CA LEU A 67 6.09 -2.54 1.64
C LEU A 67 7.55 -2.41 2.05
N LYS A 68 7.95 -2.90 3.24
CA LYS A 68 9.37 -2.98 3.62
C LYS A 68 10.20 -3.79 2.63
N LEU A 69 9.66 -4.89 2.11
CA LEU A 69 10.34 -5.72 1.11
C LEU A 69 10.55 -4.99 -0.23
N PHE A 70 9.73 -3.97 -0.53
CA PHE A 70 9.90 -3.07 -1.68
C PHE A 70 10.80 -1.87 -1.39
N GLY A 71 11.51 -1.85 -0.25
CA GLY A 71 12.45 -0.78 0.10
C GLY A 71 11.77 0.48 0.66
N VAL A 72 10.48 0.42 1.00
CA VAL A 72 9.79 1.52 1.66
C VAL A 72 10.30 1.67 3.09
N LYS A 73 10.74 2.88 3.43
CA LYS A 73 11.21 3.30 4.75
C LYS A 73 10.15 4.05 5.54
N GLU A 74 9.23 4.67 4.83
CA GLU A 74 8.19 5.51 5.43
C GLU A 74 6.88 5.39 4.68
N ILE A 75 5.78 5.36 5.43
CA ILE A 75 4.43 5.42 4.89
C ILE A 75 3.76 6.72 5.29
N THR A 76 3.16 7.37 4.31
CA THR A 76 2.18 8.44 4.49
C THR A 76 0.80 7.97 4.04
N TRP A 77 -0.25 8.32 4.77
CA TRP A 77 -1.62 8.04 4.35
C TRP A 77 -2.55 9.15 4.82
N ARG A 78 -3.70 9.30 4.14
CA ARG A 78 -4.74 10.26 4.54
C ARG A 78 -5.95 9.53 5.07
N HIS A 79 -6.46 10.00 6.20
CA HIS A 79 -7.69 9.50 6.80
C HIS A 79 -8.47 10.65 7.42
N ALA A 80 -9.79 10.71 7.17
CA ALA A 80 -10.68 11.76 7.68
C ALA A 80 -10.14 13.20 7.51
N GLY A 81 -9.54 13.50 6.35
CA GLY A 81 -8.95 14.81 6.05
C GLY A 81 -7.61 15.11 6.74
N ARG A 82 -7.09 14.21 7.58
CA ARG A 82 -5.79 14.32 8.25
C ARG A 82 -4.74 13.47 7.55
N GLU A 83 -3.51 13.96 7.52
CA GLU A 83 -2.36 13.23 7.00
C GLU A 83 -1.59 12.57 8.16
N PHE A 84 -1.30 11.30 8.01
CA PHE A 84 -0.58 10.49 8.98
C PHE A 84 0.72 10.01 8.36
N ARG A 85 1.76 9.92 9.19
CA ARG A 85 3.11 9.52 8.81
C ARG A 85 3.62 8.46 9.78
N LYS A 86 4.24 7.41 9.26
CA LYS A 86 4.86 6.36 10.07
C LYS A 86 6.12 5.83 9.41
N VAL A 87 7.23 5.90 10.16
CA VAL A 87 8.48 5.20 9.81
C VAL A 87 8.27 3.69 10.02
N LEU A 88 8.72 2.92 9.03
CA LEU A 88 8.48 1.48 8.94
C LEU A 88 9.50 0.66 9.73
#